data_AF-A0A8T3Z045-F1
#
_entry.id   AF-A0A8T3Z045-F1
#
_cell.length_a   1.000
_cell.length_b   1.000
_cell.length_c   1.000
_cell.angle_alpha   90.00
_cell.angle_beta   90.00
_cell.angle_gamma   90.00
#
_symmetry.space_group_name_H-M   'P 1'
#
loop_
_entity.id
_entity.type
_entity.pdbx_description
1 polymer ?
#
loop_
_entity_poly.entity_id
_entity_poly.type
_entity_poly.pdbx_seq_one_letter_code
_entity_poly.pdbx_strand_id
1 'polypeptide(L)'
;MKFISVAIKDFKELIRDRRGLFMILLFPMFFMIIFGIVYGNMGQTNETYNLAVVNLDEGAKMPLTNEEVNFGDNLTEIFSDSEYEDSDVKLFNVINTSESSANKLIQLKEADAMIVIPKN
;
A
#
# COMPACT_ATOMS: atom_id res chain seq x y z
N MET A 1 52.11 1.20 -25.92
CA MET A 1 51.42 0.37 -24.90
C MET A 1 50.36 -0.48 -25.60
N LYS A 2 50.65 -1.76 -25.86
CA LYS A 2 49.78 -2.63 -26.69
C LYS A 2 48.36 -2.75 -26.14
N PHE A 3 48.20 -2.69 -24.82
CA PHE A 3 46.90 -2.74 -24.13
C PHE A 3 45.93 -1.63 -24.58
N ILE A 4 46.40 -0.38 -24.65
CA ILE A 4 45.57 0.77 -25.05
C ILE A 4 45.11 0.63 -26.50
N SER A 5 45.98 0.12 -27.38
CA SER A 5 45.64 -0.12 -28.77
C SER A 5 44.55 -1.19 -28.93
N VAL A 6 44.56 -2.22 -28.08
CA VAL A 6 43.50 -3.25 -28.04
C VAL A 6 42.20 -2.66 -27.51
N ALA A 7 42.22 -1.94 -26.39
CA ALA A 7 41.01 -1.32 -25.84
C ALA A 7 40.32 -0.35 -26.82
N ILE A 8 41.10 0.46 -27.55
CA ILE A 8 40.56 1.36 -28.58
C ILE A 8 39.93 0.58 -29.74
N LYS A 9 40.53 -0.55 -30.13
CA LYS A 9 39.97 -1.41 -31.17
C LYS A 9 38.61 -1.95 -30.73
N ASP A 10 38.52 -2.51 -29.53
CA ASP A 10 37.28 -3.08 -28.99
C ASP A 10 36.17 -2.04 -28.88
N PHE A 11 36.49 -0.81 -28.44
CA PHE A 11 35.51 0.27 -28.36
C PHE A 11 34.98 0.69 -29.74
N LYS A 12 35.85 0.72 -30.76
CA LYS A 12 35.45 1.00 -32.15
C LYS A 12 34.60 -0.13 -32.72
N GLU A 13 34.88 -1.38 -32.35
CA GLU A 13 34.12 -2.55 -32.75
C GLU A 13 32.72 -2.52 -32.12
N LEU A 14 32.63 -2.20 -30.84
CA LEU A 14 31.38 -2.01 -30.10
C LEU A 14 30.48 -0.93 -30.71
N ILE A 15 31.04 0.25 -31.07
CA ILE A 15 30.27 1.34 -31.69
C ILE A 15 29.83 0.98 -33.12
N ARG A 16 30.62 0.18 -33.84
CA ARG A 16 30.31 -0.23 -35.22
C ARG A 16 29.28 -1.36 -35.28
N ASP A 17 29.22 -2.21 -34.27
CA ASP A 17 28.15 -3.19 -34.12
C ASP A 17 26.85 -2.51 -33.66
N ARG A 18 26.10 -1.97 -34.61
CA ARG A 18 24.83 -1.28 -34.35
C ARG A 18 23.79 -2.17 -33.66
N ARG A 19 23.82 -3.48 -33.90
CA ARG A 19 22.85 -4.41 -33.31
C ARG A 19 23.23 -4.71 -31.86
N GLY A 20 24.51 -5.00 -31.61
CA GLY A 20 25.03 -5.17 -30.25
C GLY A 20 24.84 -3.91 -29.41
N LEU A 21 25.20 -2.75 -29.95
CA LEU A 21 25.03 -1.46 -29.27
C LEU A 21 23.55 -1.17 -28.96
N PHE A 22 22.64 -1.44 -29.90
CA PHE A 22 21.20 -1.30 -29.67
C PHE A 22 20.72 -2.19 -28.52
N MET A 23 21.13 -3.47 -28.48
CA MET A 23 20.73 -4.38 -27.41
C MET A 23 21.30 -3.98 -26.05
N ILE A 24 22.57 -3.52 -26.01
CA ILE A 24 23.23 -3.05 -24.79
C ILE A 24 22.54 -1.82 -24.20
N LEU A 25 21.93 -0.96 -25.02
CA LEU A 25 21.18 0.22 -24.55
C LEU A 25 19.72 -0.09 -24.25
N LEU A 26 19.06 -0.91 -25.09
CA LEU A 26 17.65 -1.25 -24.95
C LEU A 26 17.40 -2.05 -23.68
N PHE A 27 18.24 -3.05 -23.39
CA PHE A 27 18.01 -3.96 -22.27
C PHE A 27 18.00 -3.22 -20.92
N PRO A 28 19.00 -2.40 -20.56
CA PRO A 28 18.96 -1.62 -19.32
C PRO A 28 17.78 -0.65 -19.27
N MET A 29 17.47 0.02 -20.39
CA MET A 29 16.33 0.96 -20.44
C MET A 29 15.00 0.25 -20.18
N PHE A 30 14.82 -0.94 -20.75
CA PHE A 30 13.65 -1.78 -20.50
C PHE A 30 13.51 -2.15 -19.02
N PHE A 31 14.61 -2.53 -18.35
CA PHE A 31 14.58 -2.77 -16.90
C PHE A 31 14.30 -1.51 -16.10
N MET A 32 14.86 -0.35 -16.48
CA MET A 32 14.55 0.91 -15.82
C MET A 32 13.05 1.23 -15.88
N ILE A 33 12.40 0.97 -17.01
CA ILE A 33 10.95 1.16 -17.16
C ILE A 33 10.19 0.20 -16.26
N ILE A 34 10.51 -1.10 -16.29
CA ILE A 34 9.86 -2.09 -15.42
C ILE A 34 10.03 -1.71 -13.95
N PHE A 35 11.25 -1.39 -13.53
CA PHE A 35 11.51 -1.01 -12.15
C PHE A 35 10.84 0.32 -11.77
N GLY A 36 10.75 1.27 -12.69
CA GLY A 36 9.98 2.50 -12.48
C GLY A 36 8.50 2.23 -12.26
N ILE A 37 7.91 1.30 -13.01
CA ILE A 37 6.50 0.91 -12.86
C ILE A 37 6.29 0.13 -11.56
N VAL A 38 7.14 -0.85 -11.26
CA VAL A 38 6.97 -1.73 -10.10
C VAL A 38 7.31 -1.04 -8.78
N TYR A 39 8.32 -0.16 -8.76
CA TYR A 39 8.88 0.42 -7.53
C TYR A 39 8.84 1.95 -7.47
N GLY A 40 8.58 2.64 -8.58
CA GLY A 40 8.76 4.10 -8.67
C GLY A 40 7.61 4.93 -8.09
N ASN A 41 6.81 4.39 -7.17
CA ASN A 41 5.58 5.02 -6.64
C ASN A 41 4.54 5.46 -7.69
N MET A 42 4.81 5.30 -8.98
CA MET A 42 3.92 5.65 -10.10
C MET A 42 2.67 4.74 -10.16
N GLY A 43 2.60 3.74 -9.28
CA GLY A 43 1.46 2.85 -9.06
C GLY A 43 1.09 2.68 -7.58
N GLN A 44 1.59 3.53 -6.67
CA GLN A 44 0.94 3.64 -5.35
C GLN A 44 -0.34 4.44 -5.55
N THR A 45 -1.37 3.78 -6.08
CA THR A 45 -2.72 4.27 -5.90
C THR A 45 -3.01 4.21 -4.42
N ASN A 46 -3.51 5.30 -3.85
CA ASN A 46 -4.15 5.29 -2.55
C ASN A 46 -5.28 4.26 -2.63
N GLU A 47 -5.02 3.03 -2.17
CA GLU A 47 -5.99 1.94 -2.20
C GLU A 47 -6.72 1.92 -0.86
N THR A 48 -8.04 1.96 -0.91
CA THR A 48 -8.87 1.85 0.28
C THR A 48 -8.95 0.38 0.71
N TYR A 49 -8.57 0.09 1.96
CA TYR A 49 -8.61 -1.25 2.52
C TYR A 49 -9.95 -1.52 3.22
N ASN A 50 -10.53 -2.71 3.02
CA ASN A 50 -11.77 -3.10 3.67
C ASN A 50 -11.49 -3.59 5.10
N LEU A 51 -12.05 -2.90 6.09
CA LEU A 51 -11.80 -3.14 7.50
C LEU A 51 -13.08 -3.61 8.19
N ALA A 52 -13.13 -4.87 8.61
CA ALA A 52 -14.26 -5.39 9.39
C ALA A 52 -14.07 -5.01 10.87
N VAL A 53 -14.95 -4.16 11.40
CA VAL A 53 -14.88 -3.71 12.80
C VAL A 53 -15.97 -4.39 13.62
N VAL A 54 -15.56 -5.04 14.70
CA VAL A 54 -16.44 -5.65 15.70
C VAL A 54 -16.31 -4.81 16.97
N ASN A 55 -17.25 -3.90 17.18
CA ASN A 55 -17.28 -3.08 18.38
C ASN A 55 -18.09 -3.76 19.50
N LEU A 56 -17.42 -4.17 20.58
CA LEU A 56 -18.05 -4.71 21.78
C LEU A 56 -18.06 -3.71 22.95
N ASP A 57 -17.58 -2.48 22.75
CA ASP A 57 -17.64 -1.41 23.74
C ASP A 57 -19.11 -0.96 23.93
N GLU A 58 -19.63 -1.14 25.14
CA GLU A 58 -20.99 -0.73 25.49
C GLU A 58 -21.05 0.74 25.94
N GLY A 59 -19.90 1.43 25.97
CA GLY A 59 -19.78 2.79 26.46
C GLY A 59 -19.78 2.87 27.98
N ALA A 60 -19.27 3.98 28.51
CA ALA A 60 -19.17 4.24 29.94
C ALA A 60 -19.72 5.63 30.28
N LYS A 61 -20.26 5.77 31.49
CA LYS A 61 -20.62 7.08 32.04
C LYS A 61 -19.46 7.63 32.84
N MET A 62 -18.98 8.81 32.45
CA MET A 62 -17.90 9.50 33.14
C MET A 62 -18.41 9.97 34.52
N PRO A 63 -17.74 9.59 35.63
CA PRO A 63 -18.24 9.86 36.98
C PRO A 63 -18.24 11.35 37.36
N LEU A 64 -17.44 12.17 36.66
CA LEU A 64 -17.30 13.61 36.94
C LEU A 64 -18.19 14.50 36.08
N THR A 65 -18.39 14.15 34.81
CA THR A 65 -19.18 14.95 33.85
C THR A 65 -20.57 14.37 33.61
N ASN A 66 -20.82 13.13 34.04
CA ASN A 66 -22.03 12.36 33.76
C ASN A 66 -22.32 12.18 32.26
N GLU A 67 -21.32 12.41 31.42
CA GLU A 67 -21.37 12.20 29.98
C GLU A 67 -21.22 10.71 29.65
N GLU A 68 -21.97 10.26 28.66
CA GLU A 68 -21.87 8.92 28.10
C GLU A 68 -20.84 8.96 26.97
N VAL A 69 -19.78 8.17 27.11
CA VAL A 69 -18.69 8.09 26.14
C VAL A 69 -18.55 6.65 25.64
N ASN A 70 -18.45 6.48 24.33
CA ASN A 70 -18.10 5.20 23.70
C ASN A 70 -16.80 5.41 22.92
N PHE A 71 -15.71 4.83 23.43
CA PHE A 71 -14.40 4.99 22.79
C PHE A 71 -14.28 4.07 21.58
N GLY A 72 -15.00 2.95 21.57
CA GLY A 72 -15.10 2.07 20.41
C GLY A 72 -15.72 2.76 19.19
N ASP A 73 -16.81 3.49 19.39
CA ASP A 73 -17.47 4.24 18.32
C ASP A 73 -16.58 5.37 17.81
N ASN A 74 -15.92 6.11 18.72
CA ASN A 74 -14.96 7.15 18.35
C ASN A 74 -13.80 6.59 17.51
N LEU A 75 -13.22 5.47 17.92
CA LEU A 75 -12.16 4.81 17.15
C LEU A 75 -12.65 4.36 15.76
N THR A 76 -13.87 3.84 15.69
CA THR A 76 -14.50 3.41 14.44
C THR A 76 -14.75 4.59 13.49
N GLU A 77 -15.14 5.75 14.02
CA GLU A 77 -15.29 7.00 13.28
C GLU A 77 -13.93 7.48 12.77
N ILE A 78 -12.88 7.48 13.61
CA ILE A 78 -11.51 7.82 13.18
C ILE A 78 -11.07 6.95 12.01
N PHE A 79 -11.31 5.64 12.03
CA PHE A 79 -10.96 4.77 10.90
C PHE A 79 -11.74 5.10 9.63
N SER A 80 -13.02 5.44 9.77
CA SER A 80 -13.89 5.79 8.63
C SER A 80 -13.49 7.12 8.00
N ASP A 81 -13.02 8.06 8.82
CA ASP A 81 -12.63 9.40 8.39
C ASP A 81 -11.18 9.48 7.90
N SER A 82 -10.34 8.52 8.27
CA SER A 82 -8.92 8.47 7.91
C SER A 82 -8.69 8.50 6.39
N GLU A 83 -7.86 9.44 5.93
CA GLU A 83 -7.50 9.68 4.53
C GLU A 83 -5.98 9.66 4.33
N TYR A 84 -5.55 9.42 3.10
CA TYR A 84 -4.14 9.57 2.74
C TYR A 84 -3.72 11.04 2.75
N GLU A 85 -2.46 11.32 3.08
CA GLU A 85 -1.92 12.68 3.05
C GLU A 85 -2.10 13.31 1.66
N ASP A 86 -2.58 14.55 1.61
CA ASP A 86 -2.86 15.31 0.38
C ASP A 86 -3.83 14.61 -0.61
N SER A 87 -4.79 13.81 -0.12
CA SER A 87 -5.73 13.08 -0.96
C SER A 87 -7.11 12.92 -0.32
N ASP A 88 -8.18 13.04 -1.11
CA ASP A 88 -9.55 12.74 -0.66
C ASP A 88 -9.87 11.22 -0.61
N VAL A 89 -8.85 10.36 -0.76
CA VAL A 89 -9.03 8.91 -0.77
C VAL A 89 -8.96 8.37 0.65
N LYS A 90 -10.03 7.67 1.06
CA LYS A 90 -10.11 7.00 2.37
C LYS A 90 -9.07 5.88 2.48
N LEU A 91 -8.42 5.81 3.65
CA LEU A 91 -7.52 4.71 4.03
C LEU A 91 -8.29 3.41 4.22
N PHE A 92 -9.47 3.48 4.85
CA PHE A 92 -10.27 2.33 5.19
C PHE A 92 -11.72 2.48 4.74
N ASN A 93 -12.28 1.40 4.23
CA ASN A 93 -13.72 1.20 4.11
C ASN A 93 -14.17 0.36 5.31
N VAL A 94 -14.77 1.03 6.30
CA VAL A 94 -15.13 0.41 7.58
C VAL A 94 -16.47 -0.31 7.47
N ILE A 95 -16.47 -1.61 7.78
CA ILE A 95 -17.63 -2.49 7.79
C ILE A 95 -17.92 -2.88 9.24
N ASN A 96 -18.84 -2.16 9.90
CA ASN A 96 -19.30 -2.50 11.24
C ASN A 96 -20.10 -3.81 11.21
N THR A 97 -19.69 -4.78 12.02
CA THR A 97 -20.26 -6.13 11.95
C THR A 97 -20.09 -6.92 13.24
N SER A 98 -20.68 -8.11 13.29
CA SER A 98 -20.50 -9.05 14.41
C SER A 98 -19.27 -9.95 14.20
N GLU A 99 -18.75 -10.56 15.26
CA GLU A 99 -17.61 -11.49 15.18
C GLU A 99 -17.82 -12.63 14.17
N SER A 100 -19.03 -13.21 14.15
CA SER A 100 -19.37 -14.29 13.20
C SER A 100 -19.35 -13.81 11.75
N SER A 101 -19.86 -12.60 11.50
CA SER A 101 -19.89 -12.00 10.17
C SER A 101 -18.50 -11.52 9.74
N ALA A 102 -17.72 -10.91 10.63
CA ALA A 102 -16.34 -10.52 10.35
C ALA A 102 -15.48 -11.72 9.94
N ASN A 103 -15.59 -12.84 10.66
CA ASN A 103 -14.91 -14.08 10.31
C ASN A 103 -15.26 -14.57 8.90
N LYS A 104 -16.53 -14.44 8.48
CA LYS A 104 -16.94 -14.77 7.11
C LYS A 104 -16.34 -13.82 6.08
N LEU A 105 -16.35 -12.51 6.34
CA LEU A 105 -15.78 -11.50 5.45
C LEU A 105 -14.28 -11.75 5.19
N ILE A 106 -13.53 -12.10 6.24
CA ILE A 106 -12.12 -12.47 6.12
C ILE A 106 -11.95 -13.77 5.32
N GLN A 107 -12.77 -14.79 5.57
CA GLN A 107 -12.73 -16.06 4.84
C GLN A 107 -13.05 -15.89 3.35
N LEU A 108 -13.98 -14.99 3.01
CA LEU A 108 -14.36 -14.65 1.64
C LEU A 108 -13.38 -13.67 0.98
N LYS A 109 -12.40 -13.13 1.71
CA LYS A 109 -11.49 -12.06 1.27
C LYS A 109 -12.22 -10.78 0.86
N GLU A 110 -13.38 -10.53 1.47
CA GLU A 110 -14.14 -9.30 1.32
C GLU A 110 -13.67 -8.22 2.32
N ALA A 111 -13.04 -8.64 3.42
CA ALA A 111 -12.30 -7.78 4.32
C ALA A 111 -10.81 -8.14 4.31
N ASP A 112 -9.95 -7.13 4.39
CA ASP A 112 -8.50 -7.29 4.45
C ASP A 112 -8.02 -7.54 5.88
N ALA A 113 -8.71 -6.95 6.85
CA ALA A 113 -8.43 -7.12 8.27
C ALA A 113 -9.70 -7.07 9.12
N MET A 114 -9.62 -7.71 10.29
CA MET A 114 -10.66 -7.69 11.32
C MET A 114 -10.09 -7.02 12.57
N ILE A 115 -10.79 -6.02 13.08
CA ILE A 115 -10.50 -5.35 14.35
C ILE A 115 -11.61 -5.69 15.34
N VAL A 116 -11.21 -6.17 16.51
CA VAL A 116 -12.12 -6.41 17.62
C VAL A 116 -11.82 -5.38 18.70
N ILE A 117 -12.79 -4.51 18.95
CA ILE A 117 -12.76 -3.58 20.08
C ILE A 117 -13.38 -4.32 21.27
N PRO A 118 -12.62 -4.56 22.35
CA PRO A 118 -13.09 -5.37 23.46
C PRO A 118 -14.19 -4.66 24.24
N LYS A 119 -14.96 -5.44 25.00
CA LYS A 119 -15.91 -4.92 25.98
C LYS A 119 -15.18 -4.18 27.10
N ASN A 120 -15.79 -3.11 27.60
CA ASN A 120 -15.31 -2.27 28.71
C ASN A 120 -15.59 -2.86 30.10
#